data_AF-A0AAN8T142-F1
#
_entry.id   AF-A0AAN8T142-F1
#
_cell.length_a   1.000
_cell.length_b   1.000
_cell.length_c   1.000
_cell.angle_alpha   90.00
_cell.angle_beta   90.00
_cell.angle_gamma   90.00
#
_symmetry.space_group_name_H-M   'P 1'
#
loop_
_entity.id
_entity.type
_entity.pdbx_description
1 polymer ?
#
loop_
_entity_poly.entity_id
_entity_poly.type
_entity_poly.pdbx_seq_one_letter_code
_entity_poly.pdbx_strand_id
1 'polypeptide(L)' 'MKFAPQLGNSQGYGQAIVGGEVNSDHVERFYRNTYPLNTRHPRLLPKLPPSLRYTFSSISIYLSYFSFYSALKKCLCVF' A
#
# COMPACT_ATOMS: atom_id res chain seq x y z
N MET A 1 13.26 12.93 7.64
CA MET A 1 12.94 12.45 6.27
C MET A 1 11.51 12.83 5.90
N LYS A 2 11.25 13.27 4.66
CA LYS A 2 9.89 13.60 4.18
C LYS A 2 9.08 12.28 4.14
N PHE A 3 8.02 12.15 4.96
CA PHE A 3 7.15 10.96 5.11
C PHE A 3 7.73 9.74 5.82
N ALA A 4 8.36 9.95 6.97
CA ALA A 4 8.55 8.84 7.91
C ALA A 4 7.18 8.36 8.43
N PRO A 5 6.97 7.03 8.57
CA PRO A 5 5.84 6.48 9.30
C PRO A 5 5.72 7.11 10.70
N GLN A 6 4.49 7.31 11.17
CA GLN A 6 4.18 7.86 12.49
C GLN A 6 3.21 6.93 13.23
N LEU A 7 3.15 7.05 14.56
CA LEU A 7 2.17 6.33 15.35
C LEU A 7 0.75 6.71 14.87
N GLY A 8 -0.02 5.71 14.40
CA GLY A 8 -1.34 5.92 13.78
C GLY A 8 -1.33 6.19 12.27
N ASN A 9 -0.17 6.41 11.64
CA ASN A 9 -0.04 6.50 10.18
C ASN A 9 1.24 5.79 9.69
N SER A 10 1.08 4.52 9.32
CA SER A 10 2.18 3.69 8.84
C SER A 10 2.60 3.96 7.38
N GLN A 11 1.92 4.87 6.65
CA GLN A 11 2.25 5.13 5.25
C GLN A 11 3.47 6.05 5.12
N GLY A 12 4.43 5.66 4.28
CA GLY A 12 5.67 6.41 4.14
C GLY A 12 6.88 5.53 3.80
N TYR A 13 8.04 6.17 3.79
CA TYR A 13 9.34 5.50 3.69
C TYR A 13 10.00 5.51 5.07
N GLY A 14 10.32 4.33 5.59
CA GLY A 14 11.05 4.19 6.85
C GLY A 14 10.65 2.93 7.61
N GLN A 15 11.03 2.90 8.87
CA GLN A 15 10.77 1.78 9.77
C GLN A 15 9.32 1.85 10.31
N ALA A 16 8.66 0.71 10.38
CA ALA A 16 7.29 0.65 10.90
C ALA A 16 7.31 0.84 12.42
N ILE A 17 6.43 1.72 12.90
CA ILE A 17 6.18 1.92 14.34
C ILE A 17 4.97 1.06 14.71
N VAL A 18 5.15 0.09 15.59
CA VAL A 18 4.08 -0.82 16.05
C VAL A 18 4.01 -0.74 17.57
N GLY A 19 2.85 -0.40 18.11
CA GLY A 19 2.64 -0.37 19.56
C GLY A 19 3.40 0.72 20.32
N GLY A 20 3.94 1.74 19.64
CA GLY A 20 4.78 2.77 20.26
C GLY A 20 6.28 2.46 20.22
N GLU A 21 6.64 1.24 19.83
CA GLU A 21 8.03 0.83 19.61
C GLU A 21 8.38 0.83 18.11
N VAL A 22 9.63 1.14 17.81
CA VAL A 22 10.19 1.00 16.46
C VAL A 22 10.57 -0.47 16.29
N ASN A 23 9.91 -1.17 15.37
CA ASN A 23 10.26 -2.56 15.07
C ASN A 23 11.71 -2.63 14.55
N SER A 24 12.63 -3.17 15.35
CA SER A 24 14.07 -3.22 15.07
C SER A 24 14.46 -4.20 13.94
N ASP A 25 13.50 -4.74 13.19
CA ASP A 25 13.77 -5.32 11.87
C ASP A 25 14.57 -4.27 11.09
N HIS A 26 15.83 -4.55 10.76
CA HIS A 26 16.74 -3.63 10.04
C HIS A 26 16.32 -3.49 8.56
N VAL A 27 15.02 -3.32 8.30
CA VAL A 27 14.40 -3.28 6.98
C VAL A 27 13.67 -1.96 6.85
N GLU A 28 14.19 -1.10 5.98
CA GLU A 28 13.46 0.07 5.55
C GLU A 28 12.32 -0.37 4.62
N ARG A 29 11.09 0.09 4.92
CA ARG A 29 9.91 -0.28 4.14
C ARG A 29 9.29 0.98 3.53
N PHE A 30 8.82 0.84 2.30
CA PHE A 30 7.90 1.80 1.71
C PHE A 30 6.49 1.22 1.77
N TYR A 31 5.65 1.79 2.62
CA TYR A 31 4.27 1.33 2.80
C TYR A 31 3.27 2.38 2.33
N ARG A 32 2.25 1.95 1.61
CA ARG A 32 1.18 2.81 1.12
C ARG A 32 -0.07 2.01 0.80
N ASN A 33 -1.22 2.58 1.13
CA ASN A 33 -2.50 2.08 0.65
C ASN A 33 -2.67 2.38 -0.84
N THR A 34 -2.96 1.32 -1.59
CA THR A 34 -3.29 1.37 -3.02
C THR A 34 -4.80 1.22 -3.26
N TYR A 35 -5.56 0.65 -2.33
CA TYR A 35 -7.02 0.50 -2.41
C TYR A 35 -7.65 0.51 -1.00
N PRO A 36 -8.89 0.99 -0.82
CA PRO A 36 -9.73 1.75 -1.77
C PRO A 36 -9.19 3.16 -2.05
N LEU A 37 -9.70 3.83 -3.09
CA LEU A 37 -9.17 5.13 -3.55
C LEU A 37 -9.17 6.22 -2.45
N ASN A 38 -10.19 6.20 -1.59
CA ASN A 38 -10.35 7.14 -0.47
C ASN A 38 -9.31 6.99 0.65
N THR A 39 -8.63 5.84 0.77
CA THR A 39 -7.59 5.61 1.80
C THR A 39 -6.19 5.97 1.31
N ARG A 40 -6.05 6.35 0.03
CA ARG A 40 -4.76 6.72 -0.57
C ARG A 40 -4.31 8.08 -0.03
N HIS A 41 -3.10 8.14 0.52
CA HIS A 41 -2.54 9.40 1.00
C HIS A 41 -2.23 10.35 -0.19
N PRO A 42 -2.94 11.49 -0.35
CA PRO A 42 -2.87 12.32 -1.54
C PRO A 42 -1.51 13.01 -1.72
N ARG A 43 -0.78 13.26 -0.62
CA ARG A 43 0.53 13.93 -0.65
C ARG A 43 1.72 12.98 -0.90
N LEU A 44 1.49 11.66 -0.88
CA LEU A 44 2.56 10.67 -1.03
C LEU A 44 2.84 10.35 -2.51
N LEU A 45 1.78 10.17 -3.32
CA LEU A 45 1.91 9.84 -4.75
C LEU A 45 2.70 10.91 -5.54
N PRO A 46 2.39 12.21 -5.44
CA PRO A 46 3.00 13.23 -6.32
C PRO A 46 4.51 13.36 -6.15
N LYS A 47 5.05 12.89 -5.02
CA LYS A 47 6.47 12.99 -4.69
C LYS A 47 7.28 11.77 -5.13
N LEU A 48 6.62 10.75 -5.67
CA LEU A 48 7.27 9.60 -6.27
C LEU A 48 7.72 9.93 -7.71
N PRO A 49 8.80 9.30 -8.21
CA PRO A 49 9.17 9.38 -9.62
C PRO A 49 7.99 9.04 -10.53
N PRO A 50 7.82 9.73 -11.67
CA PRO A 50 6.69 9.49 -12.57
C PRO A 50 6.51 8.02 -12.95
N SER A 51 7.60 7.32 -13.34
CA SER A 51 7.60 5.90 -13.70
C SER A 51 6.97 5.04 -12.60
N LEU A 52 7.45 5.21 -11.38
CA LEU A 52 7.00 4.45 -10.22
C LEU A 52 5.52 4.75 -9.86
N ARG A 53 5.04 6.00 -10.04
CA ARG A 53 3.61 6.32 -9.88
C ARG A 53 2.73 5.52 -10.84
N TYR A 54 3.10 5.47 -12.12
CA TYR A 54 2.34 4.72 -13.13
C TYR A 54 2.33 3.23 -12.80
N THR A 55 3.50 2.66 -12.48
CA THR A 55 3.62 1.24 -12.10
C THR A 55 2.73 0.90 -10.91
N PHE A 56 2.74 1.70 -9.84
CA PHE A 56 1.88 1.46 -8.67
C PHE A 56 0.39 1.54 -9.01
N SER A 57 -0.01 2.49 -9.87
CA SER A 57 -1.40 2.61 -10.31
C SER A 57 -1.85 1.38 -11.10
N SER A 58 -1.03 0.93 -12.06
CA SER A 58 -1.35 -0.24 -12.89
C SER A 58 -1.39 -1.53 -12.08
N ILE A 59 -0.41 -1.77 -11.21
CA ILE A 59 -0.39 -2.96 -10.34
C ILE A 59 -1.59 -2.94 -9.38
N SER A 60 -1.94 -1.78 -8.81
CA SER A 60 -3.12 -1.67 -7.94
C SER A 60 -4.40 -2.09 -8.65
N ILE A 61 -4.57 -1.69 -9.90
CA ILE A 61 -5.74 -2.05 -10.71
C ILE A 61 -5.72 -3.56 -10.99
N TYR A 62 -4.59 -4.09 -11.46
CA TYR A 62 -4.44 -5.52 -11.74
C TYR A 62 -4.75 -6.40 -10.53
N LEU A 63 -4.19 -6.07 -9.36
CA LEU A 63 -4.45 -6.80 -8.13
C LEU A 63 -5.92 -6.71 -7.70
N SER A 64 -6.56 -5.56 -7.88
CA SER A 64 -7.99 -5.43 -7.56
C SER A 64 -8.86 -6.32 -8.44
N TYR A 65 -8.58 -6.39 -9.75
CA TYR A 65 -9.27 -7.30 -10.64
C TYR A 65 -8.97 -8.75 -10.27
N PHE A 66 -7.72 -9.11 -10.04
CA PHE A 66 -7.34 -10.46 -9.67
C PHE A 66 -8.04 -10.92 -8.38
N SER A 67 -8.08 -10.08 -7.35
CA SER A 67 -8.81 -10.37 -6.11
C SER A 67 -10.30 -10.55 -6.36
N PHE A 68 -10.91 -9.71 -7.21
CA PHE A 68 -12.32 -9.83 -7.59
C PHE A 68 -12.61 -11.12 -8.37
N TYR A 69 -11.79 -11.46 -9.36
CA TYR A 69 -11.91 -12.70 -10.14
C TYR A 69 -11.69 -13.94 -9.26
N SER A 70 -10.74 -13.90 -8.34
CA SER A 70 -10.51 -14.98 -7.38
C SER A 70 -11.71 -15.18 -6.46
N ALA A 71 -12.31 -14.08 -5.97
CA ALA A 71 -13.52 -14.13 -5.16
C ALA A 71 -14.71 -14.71 -5.96
N LEU A 72 -14.90 -14.25 -7.21
CA LEU A 72 -15.94 -14.78 -8.10
C LEU A 72 -15.77 -16.27 -8.39
N LYS A 73 -14.55 -16.73 -8.70
CA LYS A 73 -14.27 -18.17 -8.91
C LYS A 73 -14.58 -18.98 -7.66
N LYS A 74 -14.20 -18.50 -6.48
CA LYS A 74 -14.56 -19.17 -5.22
C LYS A 74 -16.08 -19.24 -5.03
N CYS A 75 -16.83 -18.21 -5.39
CA CYS A 75 -18.29 -18.24 -5.32
C CYS A 75 -18.93 -19.17 -6.36
N LEU A 76 -18.37 -19.27 -7.57
CA LEU A 76 -18.90 -20.16 -8.62
C LEU A 76 -18.59 -21.64 -8.37
N CYS A 77 -17.46 -21.96 -7.72
CA CYS A 77 -17.08 -23.34 -7.37
C CYS A 77 -17.80 -23.89 -6.12
N VAL A 78 -18.83 -23.22 -5.62
CA VAL A 78 -19.66 -23.65 -4.48
C VAL A 78 -21.01 -24.25 -4.94
N PHE A 79 -21.18 -24.48 -6.25
CA PHE A 79 -22.32 -25.23 -6.82
C PHE A 79 -21.88 -26.56 -7.43
#